data_AF-A0A662G965-F1
#
_entry.id   AF-A0A662G965-F1
#
_cell.length_a   1.000
_cell.length_b   1.000
_cell.length_c   1.000
_cell.angle_alpha   90.00
_cell.angle_beta   90.00
_cell.angle_gamma   90.00
#
_symmetry.space_group_name_H-M   'P 1'
#
loop_
_entity.id
_entity.type
_entity.pdbx_description
1 polymer ?
#
loop_
_entity_poly.entity_id
_entity_poly.type
_entity_poly.pdbx_seq_one_letter_code
_entity_poly.pdbx_strand_id
1 'polypeptide(L)' 'LKRAEVRISMDGRGRAFDNIFVERFWRSLKYEEVYLHAYCDGREAYEGIKRFTERYCFARPHQALGYQTPHEVYRLVD' A
#
# COMPACT_ATOMS: atom_id res chain seq x y z
N LEU A 1 9.51 17.59 -6.81
CA LEU A 1 8.22 17.94 -6.15
C LEU A 1 7.60 19.18 -6.78
N LYS A 2 8.13 20.40 -6.61
CA LYS A 2 7.56 21.61 -7.26
C LYS A 2 7.48 21.54 -8.80
N ARG A 3 8.50 20.97 -9.46
CA ARG A 3 8.49 20.71 -10.92
C ARG A 3 7.49 19.65 -11.39
N ALA A 4 6.99 18.84 -10.46
CA ALA A 4 5.97 17.82 -10.73
C ALA A 4 4.61 18.25 -10.17
N GLU A 5 4.47 19.53 -9.79
CA GLU A 5 3.25 20.12 -9.19
C GLU A 5 2.70 19.38 -7.97
N VAL A 6 3.53 18.57 -7.31
CA VAL A 6 3.15 17.84 -6.10
C VAL A 6 3.15 18.80 -4.91
N ARG A 7 1.97 19.04 -4.34
CA ARG A 7 1.81 19.77 -3.07
C ARG A 7 2.25 18.89 -1.91
N ILE A 8 3.26 19.33 -1.16
CA ILE A 8 3.66 18.66 0.08
C ILE A 8 2.58 18.98 1.12
N SER A 9 1.80 17.98 1.50
CA SER A 9 0.89 18.05 2.64
C SER A 9 1.50 17.31 3.81
N MET A 10 1.73 18.02 4.92
CA MET A 10 1.92 17.39 6.22
C MET A 10 0.53 17.18 6.82
N ASP A 11 0.29 15.99 7.38
CA ASP A 11 -0.90 15.80 8.20
C ASP A 11 -0.84 16.72 9.43
N GLY A 12 -2.01 17.10 9.93
CA GLY A 12 -2.07 17.78 11.22
C GLY A 12 -1.97 16.71 12.30
N ARG A 13 -1.32 16.99 13.44
CA ARG A 13 -1.34 16.08 14.60
C ARG A 13 -2.78 15.64 14.87
N GLY A 14 -3.05 14.33 14.82
CA GLY A 14 -4.36 13.74 15.11
C GLY A 14 -5.32 13.55 13.94
N ARG A 15 -4.90 13.76 12.68
CA ARG A 15 -5.75 13.46 11.51
C ARG A 15 -5.67 11.99 11.07
N ALA A 16 -6.24 11.11 11.89
CA ALA A 16 -6.26 9.66 11.65
C ALA A 16 -6.86 9.25 10.29
N PHE A 17 -7.82 10.03 9.77
CA PHE A 17 -8.48 9.74 8.48
C PHE A 17 -7.55 9.90 7.27
N ASP A 18 -6.53 10.75 7.34
CA ASP A 18 -5.58 10.95 6.23
C ASP A 18 -4.63 9.74 6.11
N ASN A 19 -4.31 9.10 7.24
CA ASN A 19 -3.35 7.99 7.30
C ASN A 19 -4.01 6.59 7.32
N ILE A 20 -5.32 6.48 7.56
CA ILE A 20 -6.02 5.21 7.79
C ILE A 20 -5.81 4.19 6.65
N PHE A 21 -5.74 4.65 5.40
CA PHE A 21 -5.53 3.78 4.24
C PHE A 21 -4.11 3.19 4.25
N VAL A 22 -3.12 4.04 4.50
CA VAL A 22 -1.71 3.66 4.56
C VAL A 22 -1.46 2.73 5.76
N GLU A 23 -2.04 3.03 6.92
CA GLU A 23 -1.96 2.17 8.11
C GLU A 23 -2.56 0.78 7.89
N ARG A 24 -3.72 0.70 7.22
CA ARG A 24 -4.36 -0.58 6.89
C ARG A 24 -3.50 -1.41 5.92
N PHE A 25 -2.89 -0.77 4.93
CA PHE A 25 -1.93 -1.42 4.04
C PHE A 25 -0.74 -1.96 4.83
N TRP A 26 -0.10 -1.13 5.67
CA TRP A 26 1.05 -1.54 6.46
C TRP A 26 0.75 -2.68 7.42
N ARG A 27 -0.44 -2.69 8.04
CA ARG A 27 -0.88 -3.81 8.86
C ARG A 27 -0.95 -5.09 8.04
N SER A 28 -1.56 -5.06 6.86
CA SER A 28 -1.70 -6.24 6.00
C SER A 28 -0.33 -6.75 5.55
N LEU A 29 0.55 -5.87 5.04
CA LEU A 29 1.91 -6.22 4.63
C LEU A 29 2.73 -6.85 5.77
N LYS A 30 2.65 -6.28 6.97
CA LYS A 30 3.42 -6.81 8.11
C LYS A 30 2.96 -8.21 8.51
N TYR A 31 1.65 -8.40 8.68
CA TYR A 31 1.10 -9.66 9.19
C TYR A 31 1.05 -10.78 8.16
N GLU A 32 0.84 -10.45 6.88
CA GLU A 32 0.63 -11.44 5.84
C GLU A 32 1.92 -11.74 5.04
N GLU A 33 2.96 -10.92 5.17
CA GLU A 33 4.25 -11.10 4.48
C GLU A 33 5.41 -10.99 5.48
N VAL A 34 5.72 -9.79 6.00
CA VAL A 34 7.00 -9.55 6.71
C VAL A 34 7.19 -10.42 7.95
N TYR A 35 6.15 -10.63 8.76
CA TYR A 35 6.27 -11.43 10.00
C TYR A 35 6.25 -12.94 9.75
N LEU A 36 5.83 -13.39 8.58
CA LEU A 36 5.78 -14.81 8.22
C LEU A 36 7.07 -15.29 7.56
N HIS A 37 7.91 -14.37 7.09
CA HIS A 37 9.10 -14.70 6.30
C HIS A 37 10.38 -14.32 7.04
N ALA A 38 11.31 -15.26 7.10
CA ALA A 38 12.67 -15.03 7.59
C ALA A 38 13.60 -14.83 6.39
N TYR A 39 13.60 -13.60 5.83
CA TYR A 39 14.44 -13.27 4.68
C TYR A 39 15.92 -13.46 4.99
N CYS A 40 16.64 -14.09 4.08
CA CYS A 40 18.09 -14.27 4.14
C CYS A 40 18.84 -12.94 3.93
N ASP A 41 18.32 -12.07 3.06
CA ASP A 41 18.91 -10.77 2.77
C ASP A 41 17.87 -9.72 2.31
N GLY A 42 18.34 -8.50 2.06
CA GLY A 42 17.48 -7.39 1.63
C GLY A 42 16.93 -7.55 0.21
N ARG A 43 17.59 -8.32 -0.67
CA ARG A 43 17.10 -8.57 -2.02
C ARG A 43 15.91 -9.51 -1.98
N GLU A 44 16.00 -10.58 -1.20
CA GLU A 44 14.89 -11.49 -1.00
C GLU A 44 13.69 -10.77 -0.37
N ALA A 45 13.93 -9.93 0.65
CA ALA A 45 12.90 -9.09 1.25
C ALA A 45 12.23 -8.16 0.22
N TYR A 46 13.02 -7.51 -0.64
CA TYR A 46 12.50 -6.66 -1.71
C TYR A 46 11.62 -7.44 -2.68
N GLU A 47 12.07 -8.61 -3.13
CA GLU A 47 11.30 -9.44 -4.07
C GLU A 47 10.01 -9.97 -3.44
N GLY A 48 10.03 -10.38 -2.16
CA GLY A 48 8.85 -10.79 -1.40
C GLY A 48 7.82 -9.66 -1.26
N ILE A 49 8.26 -8.51 -0.77
CA ILE A 49 7.41 -7.32 -0.60
C ILE A 49 6.86 -6.83 -1.95
N LYS A 50 7.65 -6.89 -3.03
CA LYS A 50 7.20 -6.55 -4.38
C LYS A 50 6.07 -7.48 -4.82
N ARG A 51 6.24 -8.80 -4.70
CA ARG A 51 5.20 -9.79 -5.05
C ARG A 51 3.93 -9.61 -4.21
N PHE A 52 4.08 -9.35 -2.91
CA PHE A 52 2.95 -9.05 -2.03
C PHE A 52 2.19 -7.81 -2.51
N THR A 53 2.92 -6.72 -2.79
CA THR A 53 2.34 -5.44 -3.20
C THR A 53 1.61 -5.56 -4.55
N GLU A 54 2.20 -6.28 -5.52
CA GLU A 54 1.55 -6.58 -6.80
C GLU A 54 0.23 -7.32 -6.60
N ARG A 55 0.22 -8.36 -5.76
CA ARG A 55 -1.02 -9.09 -5.44
C ARG A 55 -2.04 -8.19 -4.75
N TYR A 56 -1.61 -7.40 -3.78
CA TYR A 56 -2.47 -6.49 -3.02
C TYR A 56 -3.17 -5.47 -3.94
N CYS A 57 -2.43 -4.89 -4.89
CA CYS A 57 -2.91 -3.84 -5.79
C CYS A 57 -3.67 -4.35 -7.01
N PHE A 58 -3.29 -5.51 -7.58
CA PHE A 58 -3.80 -5.95 -8.88
C PHE A 58 -4.62 -7.23 -8.85
N ALA A 59 -4.59 -8.00 -7.75
CA ALA A 59 -5.23 -9.32 -7.70
C ALA A 59 -6.17 -9.53 -6.50
N ARG A 60 -5.99 -8.80 -5.40
CA ARG A 60 -6.81 -8.94 -4.18
C ARG A 60 -8.05 -8.04 -4.25
N PRO A 61 -9.27 -8.60 -4.24
CA PRO A 61 -10.49 -7.85 -3.98
C PRO A 61 -10.51 -7.28 -2.56
N HIS A 62 -10.95 -6.03 -2.39
CA HIS A 62 -11.12 -5.43 -1.07
C HIS A 62 -12.58 -5.12 -0.82
N GLN A 63 -13.14 -5.62 0.29
CA GLN A 63 -14.53 -5.35 0.67
C GLN A 63 -14.82 -3.84 0.78
N ALA A 64 -13.86 -3.06 1.29
CA ALA A 64 -13.99 -1.60 1.38
C ALA A 64 -14.03 -0.90 0.01
N LEU A 65 -13.63 -1.59 -1.06
CA LEU A 65 -13.63 -1.13 -2.45
C LEU A 65 -14.70 -1.86 -3.28
N GLY A 66 -15.76 -2.38 -2.66
CA GLY A 66 -16.82 -3.09 -3.38
C GLY A 66 -16.35 -4.39 -4.04
N TYR A 67 -15.36 -5.07 -3.44
CA TYR A 67 -14.69 -6.25 -4.01
C TYR A 67 -13.96 -6.00 -5.33
N GLN A 68 -13.58 -4.75 -5.59
CA GLN A 68 -12.61 -4.40 -6.62
C GLN A 68 -11.19 -4.36 -6.04
N THR A 69 -10.21 -4.44 -6.90
CA THR A 69 -8.79 -4.24 -6.59
C THR A 69 -8.47 -2.74 -6.48
N PRO A 70 -7.43 -2.34 -5.72
CA PRO A 70 -7.02 -0.94 -5.65
C PRO A 70 -6.68 -0.37 -7.02
N HIS A 71 -6.09 -1.18 -7.89
CA HIS A 71 -5.82 -0.80 -9.26
C HIS A 71 -7.08 -0.52 -10.07
N GLU A 72 -8.15 -1.30 -9.93
CA GLU A 72 -9.41 -1.03 -10.63
C GLU A 72 -10.08 0.28 -10.18
N VAL A 73 -9.95 0.64 -8.90
CA VAL A 73 -10.58 1.85 -8.34
C VAL A 73 -9.73 3.11 -8.57
N TYR A 74 -8.41 2.99 -8.49
CA TYR A 74 -7.50 4.14 -8.50
C TYR A 74 -6.64 4.25 -9.77
N ARG A 75 -6.80 3.35 -10.75
CA ARG A 75 -6.25 3.58 -12.09
C ARG A 75 -6.81 4.92 -12.57
N LEU A 76 -5.88 5.81 -12.93
CA LEU A 76 -6.12 7.20 -13.33
C LEU A 76 -7.47 7.37 -14.05
N VAL A 77 -8.37 8.08 -13.39
CA VAL A 77 -9.36 8.91 -14.09
C VAL A 77 -8.52 9.91 -14.89
N ASP A 78 -8.71 9.96 -16.20
CA ASP A 78 -8.06 10.93 -17.11
C ASP A 78 -8.20 12.38 -16.60
#